data_AF-A0A504YD43-F1
#
_entry.id   AF-A0A504YD43-F1
#
_cell.length_a   1.000
_cell.length_b   1.000
_cell.length_c   1.000
_cell.angle_alpha   90.00
_cell.angle_beta   90.00
_cell.angle_gamma   90.00
#
_symmetry.space_group_name_H-M   'P 1'
#
loop_
_entity.id
_entity.type
_entity.pdbx_description
1 polymer ?
#
loop_
_entity_poly.entity_id
_entity_poly.type
_entity_poly.pdbx_seq_one_letter_code
_entity_poly.pdbx_strand_id
1 'polypeptide(L)'
;MALFSAFHLKGMPQKFVNLLRSLYSCTSDRVRVNGAFEMTSGVRQGCPISLFSFDFIMNETMENTLRNLQDVSVKLGSSEKLCDYAGDLVCLFGCAEHALRALDRLAKAEAIRHALCTFKV
;
A
#
# COMPACT_ATOMS: atom_id res chain seq x y z
N MET A 1 -0.89 8.78 7.96
CA MET A 1 -1.36 9.97 7.22
C MET A 1 -1.64 9.71 5.74
N ALA A 2 -0.82 8.90 5.04
CA ALA A 2 -0.98 8.62 3.62
C ALA A 2 -2.37 8.10 3.18
N LEU A 3 -2.98 7.17 3.92
CA LEU A 3 -4.28 6.56 3.56
C LEU A 3 -5.39 7.60 3.37
N PHE A 4 -5.58 8.48 4.36
CA PHE A 4 -6.65 9.47 4.28
C PHE A 4 -6.38 10.50 3.19
N SER A 5 -5.13 10.91 2.98
CA SER A 5 -4.78 11.79 1.86
C SER A 5 -5.10 11.15 0.51
N ALA A 6 -4.80 9.86 0.33
CA ALA A 6 -5.12 9.12 -0.89
C ALA A 6 -6.64 9.05 -1.13
N PHE A 7 -7.45 8.84 -0.08
CA PHE A 7 -8.91 8.87 -0.23
C PHE A 7 -9.42 10.22 -0.73
N HIS A 8 -8.91 11.34 -0.19
CA HIS A 8 -9.31 12.66 -0.67
C HIS A 8 -8.85 12.89 -2.11
N LEU A 9 -7.64 12.44 -2.48
CA LEU A 9 -7.10 12.60 -3.83
C LEU A 9 -7.97 11.89 -4.89
N LYS A 10 -8.56 10.73 -4.55
CA LYS A 10 -9.49 10.00 -5.44
C LYS A 10 -10.96 10.46 -5.29
N GLY A 11 -11.22 11.54 -4.55
CA GLY A 11 -12.56 12.11 -4.45
C GLY A 11 -13.54 11.31 -3.59
N MET A 12 -13.05 10.52 -2.63
CA MET A 12 -13.94 9.80 -1.71
C MET A 12 -14.79 10.77 -0.89
N PRO A 13 -16.10 10.48 -0.68
CA PRO A 13 -16.98 11.36 0.09
C PRO A 13 -16.43 11.65 1.49
N GLN A 14 -16.47 12.92 1.91
CA GLN A 14 -15.93 13.33 3.22
C GLN A 14 -16.55 12.55 4.39
N LYS A 15 -17.85 12.22 4.29
CA LYS A 15 -18.56 11.40 5.29
C LYS A 15 -17.93 10.01 5.45
N PHE A 16 -17.54 9.37 4.34
CA PHE A 16 -16.87 8.08 4.36
C PHE A 16 -15.48 8.19 5.00
N VAL A 17 -14.70 9.20 4.62
CA VAL A 17 -13.37 9.43 5.19
C VAL A 17 -13.43 9.71 6.70
N ASN A 18 -14.41 10.49 7.14
CA ASN A 18 -14.60 10.78 8.56
C ASN A 18 -14.99 9.54 9.36
N LEU A 19 -15.84 8.66 8.80
CA LEU A 19 -16.19 7.39 9.42
C LEU A 19 -14.94 6.51 9.60
N LEU A 20 -14.13 6.36 8.55
CA LEU A 20 -12.88 5.60 8.65
C LEU A 20 -11.93 6.23 9.67
N ARG A 21 -11.77 7.56 9.69
CA ARG A 21 -10.94 8.24 10.68
C ARG A 21 -11.40 7.94 12.11
N SER A 22 -12.70 7.92 12.35
CA SER A 22 -13.26 7.54 13.66
C SER A 22 -12.99 6.07 14.03
N LEU A 23 -12.94 5.17 13.04
CA LEU A 23 -12.61 3.76 13.27
C LEU A 23 -11.12 3.51 13.52
N TYR A 24 -10.25 4.49 13.25
CA TYR A 24 -8.79 4.41 13.44
C TYR A 24 -8.24 5.41 14.46
N SER A 25 -9.06 6.30 15.04
CA SER A 25 -8.59 7.40 15.90
C SER A 25 -8.12 6.97 17.29
N CYS A 26 -8.59 5.84 17.81
CA CYS A 26 -8.27 5.37 19.16
C CYS A 26 -8.34 3.83 19.26
N THR A 27 -7.66 3.11 18.37
CA THR A 27 -7.70 1.64 18.43
C THR A 27 -6.45 1.08 19.08
N SER A 28 -6.59 0.68 20.34
CA SER A 28 -5.75 -0.38 20.88
C SER A 28 -6.15 -1.69 20.22
N ASP A 29 -5.23 -2.37 19.57
CA ASP A 29 -5.48 -3.73 19.10
C ASP A 29 -5.07 -4.73 20.17
N ARG A 30 -5.63 -5.94 20.13
CA ARG A 30 -5.35 -6.99 21.13
C ARG A 30 -4.87 -8.24 20.44
N VAL A 31 -3.61 -8.59 20.66
CA VAL A 31 -3.11 -9.93 20.32
C VAL A 31 -3.30 -10.87 21.49
N ARG A 32 -3.62 -12.14 21.20
CA ARG A 32 -3.91 -13.17 22.21
C ARG A 32 -2.75 -13.39 23.19
N VAL A 33 -1.51 -13.16 22.74
CA VAL A 33 -0.29 -13.51 23.49
C VAL A 33 0.21 -12.36 24.39
N ASN A 34 -0.05 -11.10 24.04
CA ASN A 34 0.54 -9.93 24.70
C ASN A 34 -0.45 -8.83 25.12
N GLY A 35 -1.76 -9.07 25.01
CA GLY A 35 -2.77 -8.10 25.46
C GLY A 35 -2.92 -6.92 24.50
N ALA A 36 -3.33 -5.76 25.03
CA ALA A 36 -3.64 -4.58 24.24
C ALA A 36 -2.40 -3.74 23.94
N PHE A 37 -2.25 -3.27 22.71
CA PHE A 37 -1.20 -2.35 22.29
C PHE A 37 -1.78 -1.22 21.44
N GLU A 38 -1.17 -0.04 21.50
CA GLU A 38 -1.59 1.09 20.68
C GLU A 38 -1.11 0.92 19.24
N MET A 39 -2.02 1.09 18.29
CA MET A 39 -1.70 1.01 16.87
C MET A 39 -1.47 2.42 16.32
N THR A 40 -0.20 2.75 16.08
CA THR A 40 0.21 4.08 15.59
C THR A 40 0.34 4.14 14.06
N SER A 41 0.37 2.98 13.40
CA SER A 41 0.50 2.83 11.95
C SER A 41 -0.19 1.55 11.45
N GLY A 42 -0.46 1.52 10.14
CA GLY A 42 -0.99 0.33 9.48
C GLY A 42 -2.52 0.21 9.47
N VAL A 43 -2.98 -0.98 9.10
CA VAL A 43 -4.39 -1.38 9.14
C VAL A 43 -4.56 -2.68 9.93
N ARG A 44 -5.76 -2.93 10.48
CA ARG A 44 -6.05 -4.14 11.26
C ARG A 44 -6.07 -5.39 10.37
N GLN A 45 -5.18 -6.36 10.61
CA GLN A 45 -5.31 -7.67 9.96
C GLN A 45 -6.61 -8.37 10.42
N GLY A 46 -7.30 -9.04 9.50
CA GLY A 46 -8.58 -9.70 9.76
C GLY A 46 -9.80 -8.78 9.83
N CYS A 47 -9.62 -7.45 9.79
CA CYS A 47 -10.72 -6.50 9.71
C CYS A 47 -11.22 -6.37 8.25
N PRO A 48 -12.53 -6.56 7.97
CA PRO A 48 -13.06 -6.52 6.60
C PRO A 48 -12.78 -5.20 5.87
N ILE A 49 -12.83 -4.08 6.58
CA ILE A 49 -12.58 -2.73 6.02
C ILE A 49 -11.09 -2.49 5.76
N SER A 50 -10.23 -3.17 6.50
CA SER A 50 -8.78 -3.01 6.38
C SER A 50 -8.25 -3.60 5.07
N LEU A 51 -8.85 -4.67 4.56
CA LEU A 51 -8.53 -5.19 3.23
C LEU A 51 -8.78 -4.14 2.14
N PHE A 52 -9.95 -3.53 2.11
CA PHE A 52 -10.27 -2.45 1.17
C PHE A 52 -9.32 -1.26 1.32
N SER A 53 -9.06 -0.84 2.57
CA SER A 53 -8.19 0.32 2.84
C SER A 53 -6.75 0.06 2.41
N PHE A 54 -6.25 -1.17 2.60
CA PHE A 54 -4.94 -1.61 2.19
C PHE A 54 -4.81 -1.69 0.66
N ASP A 55 -5.74 -2.39 0.01
CA ASP A 55 -5.77 -2.52 -1.45
C ASP A 55 -5.83 -1.15 -2.13
N PHE A 56 -6.65 -0.24 -1.61
CA PHE A 56 -6.76 1.11 -2.12
C PHE A 56 -5.45 1.91 -2.04
N ILE A 57 -4.79 1.92 -0.86
CA ILE A 57 -3.53 2.66 -0.71
C ILE A 57 -2.38 2.01 -1.49
N MET A 58 -2.40 0.68 -1.62
CA MET A 58 -1.44 -0.07 -2.43
C MET A 58 -1.58 0.27 -3.89
N ASN A 59 -2.79 0.19 -4.45
CA ASN A 59 -3.03 0.55 -5.84
C ASN A 59 -2.60 1.99 -6.13
N GLU A 60 -2.94 2.95 -5.26
CA GLU A 60 -2.53 4.35 -5.45
C GLU A 60 -1.02 4.57 -5.34
N THR A 61 -0.39 3.91 -4.37
CA THR A 61 1.07 3.90 -4.19
C THR A 61 1.78 3.33 -5.40
N MET A 62 1.27 2.20 -5.90
CA MET A 62 1.84 1.49 -7.02
C MET A 62 1.66 2.23 -8.32
N GLU A 63 0.46 2.75 -8.62
CA GLU A 63 0.20 3.58 -9.80
C GLU A 63 1.19 4.74 -9.88
N ASN A 64 1.38 5.45 -8.76
CA ASN A 64 2.31 6.57 -8.69
C ASN A 64 3.78 6.12 -8.84
N THR A 65 4.16 5.01 -8.21
CA THR A 65 5.53 4.49 -8.28
C THR A 65 5.88 3.94 -9.66
N LEU A 66 4.94 3.25 -10.32
CA LEU A 66 5.13 2.67 -11.66
C LEU A 66 5.12 3.73 -12.76
N ARG A 67 4.34 4.81 -12.62
CA ARG A 67 4.47 5.99 -13.51
C ARG A 67 5.90 6.54 -13.48
N ASN A 68 6.53 6.53 -12.32
CA ASN A 68 7.93 6.91 -12.16
C ASN A 68 8.93 5.85 -12.66
N LEU A 69 8.50 4.71 -13.21
CA LEU A 69 9.38 3.66 -13.74
C LEU A 69 9.25 3.45 -15.27
N GLN A 70 8.44 4.27 -15.95
CA GLN A 70 8.21 4.16 -17.40
C GLN A 70 9.50 4.30 -18.22
N ASP A 71 10.49 5.03 -17.72
CA ASP A 71 11.82 5.21 -18.30
C ASP A 71 12.73 3.97 -18.17
N VAL A 72 12.40 3.02 -17.27
CA VAL A 72 13.12 1.74 -17.08
C VAL A 72 12.45 0.59 -17.86
N SER A 73 11.68 0.92 -18.90
CA SER A 73 10.94 -0.03 -19.75
C SER A 73 9.82 -0.82 -19.06
N VAL A 74 9.41 -0.42 -17.85
CA VAL A 74 8.22 -0.96 -17.19
C VAL A 74 6.99 -0.26 -17.80
N LYS A 75 6.37 -0.88 -18.80
CA LYS A 75 5.11 -0.37 -19.37
C LYS A 75 3.94 -0.75 -18.47
N LEU A 76 3.33 0.26 -17.83
CA LEU A 76 2.04 0.13 -17.16
C LEU A 76 0.97 -0.22 -18.22
N GLY A 77 0.37 -1.40 -18.14
CA GLY A 77 -0.76 -1.79 -18.99
C GLY A 77 -0.56 -2.98 -19.93
N SER A 78 0.65 -3.55 -20.06
CA SER A 78 0.79 -4.91 -20.61
C SER A 78 0.74 -5.90 -19.46
N SER A 79 -0.41 -6.55 -19.26
CA SER A 79 -0.67 -7.60 -18.26
C SER A 79 0.42 -8.70 -18.19
N GLU A 80 1.27 -8.80 -19.19
CA GLU A 80 2.31 -9.82 -19.30
C GLU A 80 3.57 -9.52 -18.48
N LYS A 81 3.81 -8.27 -18.03
CA LYS A 81 5.10 -7.88 -17.40
C LYS A 81 5.00 -7.41 -15.95
N LEU A 82 3.78 -7.27 -15.43
CA LEU A 82 3.53 -6.75 -14.09
C LEU A 82 2.31 -7.47 -13.50
N CYS A 83 2.47 -8.07 -12.33
CA CYS A 83 1.39 -8.67 -11.57
C CYS A 83 1.50 -8.19 -10.12
N ASP A 84 0.41 -7.64 -9.61
CA ASP A 84 0.29 -7.17 -8.24
C ASP A 84 -0.87 -7.85 -7.53
N TYR A 85 -0.61 -8.25 -6.30
CA TYR A 85 -1.62 -8.88 -5.48
C TYR A 85 -1.36 -8.59 -4.02
N ALA A 86 -2.25 -7.82 -3.40
CA ALA A 86 -2.13 -7.39 -2.02
C ALA A 86 -0.77 -6.72 -1.74
N GLY A 87 0.15 -7.44 -1.10
CA GLY A 87 1.49 -6.94 -0.77
C GLY A 87 2.58 -7.35 -1.77
N ASP A 88 2.27 -8.24 -2.71
CA ASP A 88 3.24 -8.84 -3.63
C ASP A 88 3.24 -8.12 -4.98
N LEU A 89 4.45 -7.88 -5.52
CA LEU A 89 4.67 -7.27 -6.82
C LEU A 89 5.68 -8.11 -7.62
N VAL A 90 5.24 -8.61 -8.79
CA VAL A 90 6.07 -9.37 -9.72
C VAL A 90 6.26 -8.56 -10.99
N CYS A 91 7.52 -8.30 -11.35
CA CYS A 91 7.91 -7.55 -12.55
C CYS A 91 8.81 -8.41 -13.44
N LEU A 92 8.53 -8.45 -14.74
CA LEU A 92 9.36 -9.14 -15.74
C LEU A 92 10.19 -8.14 -16.56
N PHE A 93 11.49 -8.37 -16.63
CA PHE A 93 12.45 -7.51 -17.33
C PHE A 93 13.22 -8.28 -18.40
N GLY A 94 13.59 -7.59 -19.47
CA GLY A 94 14.41 -8.17 -20.54
C GLY A 94 15.89 -8.30 -20.20
N CYS A 95 16.38 -7.62 -19.15
CA CYS A 95 17.75 -7.75 -18.66
C CYS A 95 17.86 -7.43 -17.16
N ALA A 96 18.90 -7.95 -16.52
CA ALA A 96 19.15 -7.80 -15.09
C ALA A 96 19.41 -6.34 -14.68
N GLU A 97 20.02 -5.53 -15.55
CA GLU A 97 20.33 -4.13 -15.26
C GLU A 97 19.06 -3.28 -15.08
N HIS A 98 18.05 -3.49 -15.93
CA HIS A 98 16.74 -2.84 -15.78
C HIS A 98 16.01 -3.32 -14.52
N ALA A 99 16.08 -4.62 -14.21
CA ALA A 99 15.50 -5.17 -12.99
C ALA A 99 16.13 -4.54 -11.74
N LEU A 100 17.46 -4.42 -11.69
CA LEU A 100 18.17 -3.84 -10.56
C LEU A 100 17.86 -2.35 -10.39
N ARG A 101 17.84 -1.58 -11.50
CA ARG A 101 17.46 -0.16 -11.47
C ARG A 101 16.02 0.04 -11.01
N ALA A 102 15.09 -0.81 -11.43
CA ALA A 102 13.71 -0.76 -10.98
C ALA A 102 13.58 -1.12 -9.48
N LEU A 103 14.28 -2.16 -9.02
CA LEU A 103 14.31 -2.56 -7.60
C LEU A 103 14.86 -1.45 -6.70
N ASP A 104 15.95 -0.81 -7.08
CA ASP A 104 16.53 0.30 -6.30
C ASP A 104 15.55 1.49 -6.17
N ARG A 105 14.84 1.82 -7.24
CA ARG A 105 13.82 2.88 -7.23
C ARG A 105 12.59 2.50 -6.41
N LEU A 106 12.13 1.25 -6.50
CA LEU A 106 11.05 0.72 -5.68
C LEU A 106 11.43 0.74 -4.19
N ALA A 107 12.64 0.30 -3.84
CA ALA A 107 13.13 0.33 -2.46
C ALA A 107 13.23 1.76 -1.89
N LYS A 108 13.49 2.74 -2.75
CA LYS A 108 13.56 4.17 -2.38
C LYS A 108 12.19 4.84 -2.32
N ALA A 109 11.19 4.30 -3.03
CA ALA A 109 9.83 4.84 -3.05
C ALA A 109 9.23 4.80 -1.63
N GLU A 110 9.02 5.98 -1.07
CA GLU A 110 8.53 6.19 0.30
C GLU A 110 7.17 5.52 0.54
N ALA A 111 6.40 5.36 -0.53
CA ALA A 111 5.08 4.76 -0.53
C ALA A 111 5.10 3.26 -0.17
N ILE A 112 6.16 2.50 -0.49
CA ILE A 112 6.32 1.09 -0.07
C ILE A 112 6.63 0.98 1.44
N ARG A 113 7.32 1.96 2.02
CA ARG A 113 7.63 1.96 3.47
C ARG A 113 6.38 2.07 4.35
N HIS A 114 5.31 2.70 3.86
CA HIS A 114 4.08 2.89 4.63
C HIS A 114 3.04 1.78 4.43
N ALA A 115 3.11 1.04 3.33
CA ALA A 115 2.28 -0.12 3.04
C ALA A 115 2.57 -1.33 3.94
N LEU A 116 3.81 -1.48 4.41
CA LEU A 116 4.29 -2.68 5.09
C LEU A 116 3.88 -2.81 6.57
N CYS A 117 3.15 -1.83 7.13
CA CYS A 117 2.62 -1.97 8.50
C CYS A 117 1.33 -2.82 8.47
N THR A 118 1.47 -4.13 8.31
CA THR A 118 0.47 -5.07 8.80
C THR A 118 1.09 -5.88 9.93
N PHE A 119 0.60 -5.70 11.15
CA PHE A 119 1.07 -6.50 12.28
C PHE A 119 0.56 -7.92 12.08
N LYS A 120 1.50 -8.86 11.90
CA LYS A 120 1.23 -10.29 12.02
C LYS A 120 0.88 -10.56 13.48
N VAL A 121 -0.36 -10.99 13.74
CA VAL A 121 -0.77 -11.50 15.06
C VAL A 121 -0.03 -12.80 15.35
#